data_AF-A0A6N8HQH1-F1
#
_entry.id   AF-A0A6N8HQH1-F1
#
_cell.length_a   1.000
_cell.length_b   1.000
_cell.length_c   1.000
_cell.angle_alpha   90.00
_cell.angle_beta   90.00
_cell.angle_gamma   90.00
#
_symmetry.space_group_name_H-M   'P 1'
#
loop_
_entity.id
_entity.type
_entity.pdbx_description
1 polymer ?
#
loop_
_entity_poly.entity_id
_entity_poly.type
_entity_poly.pdbx_seq_one_letter_code
_entity_poly.pdbx_strand_id
1 'polypeptide(L)'
;MDNTKAIITILEDKNGNQQLFDVVAKLSADAKRDTNAAELAHLVAQAFDYLEYVGVPPKHERLFTGENLSGDPITIANVVKELNHAPPLLELRANRRGYGAFRALFFYEDINDKHHIYFTKAIIKKENNPPEFNQIVNESLKMLEGFLND
;
A
#
# COMPACT_ATOMS: atom_id res chain seq x y z
N MET A 1 5.98 -25.46 3.40
CA MET A 1 5.37 -24.51 4.35
C MET A 1 3.95 -24.30 3.86
N ASP A 2 2.98 -24.50 4.74
CA ASP A 2 1.57 -24.30 4.40
C ASP A 2 1.39 -22.81 4.11
N ASN A 3 1.22 -22.47 2.84
CA ASN A 3 1.35 -21.09 2.37
C ASN A 3 0.03 -20.37 2.59
N THR A 4 -0.29 -20.12 3.86
CA THR A 4 -1.51 -19.45 4.25
C THR A 4 -1.34 -17.98 3.90
N LYS A 5 -2.03 -17.56 2.84
CA LYS A 5 -2.10 -16.17 2.40
C LYS A 5 -2.43 -15.23 3.57
N ALA A 6 -1.81 -14.05 3.57
CA ALA A 6 -2.15 -12.97 4.46
C ALA A 6 -3.59 -12.50 4.21
N ILE A 7 -4.26 -12.08 5.28
CA ILE A 7 -5.60 -11.51 5.23
C ILE A 7 -5.46 -10.00 5.12
N ILE A 8 -5.88 -9.44 3.99
CA ILE A 8 -5.87 -8.00 3.76
C ILE A 8 -7.25 -7.43 4.08
N THR A 9 -7.29 -6.48 5.02
CA THR A 9 -8.49 -5.76 5.43
C THR A 9 -8.31 -4.27 5.13
N ILE A 10 -9.35 -3.64 4.59
CA ILE A 10 -9.36 -2.20 4.30
C ILE A 10 -10.28 -1.55 5.32
N LEU A 11 -9.70 -0.73 6.20
CA LEU A 11 -10.43 -0.07 7.26
C LEU A 11 -11.22 1.12 6.72
N GLU A 12 -12.39 1.34 7.32
CA GLU A 12 -13.20 2.52 7.12
C GLU A 12 -12.76 3.63 8.06
N ASP A 13 -12.77 4.88 7.59
CA ASP A 13 -12.65 6.02 8.49
C ASP A 13 -13.93 6.23 9.32
N LYS A 14 -13.90 7.16 10.27
CA LYS A 14 -15.06 7.49 11.13
C LYS A 14 -16.35 7.87 10.40
N ASN A 15 -16.29 8.17 9.10
CA ASN A 15 -17.44 8.50 8.28
C ASN A 15 -17.85 7.33 7.35
N GLY A 16 -17.23 6.16 7.50
CA GLY A 16 -17.46 4.99 6.64
C GLY A 16 -16.69 5.01 5.32
N ASN A 17 -15.73 5.93 5.13
CA ASN A 17 -15.02 6.01 3.85
C ASN A 17 -13.81 5.08 3.80
N GLN A 18 -13.64 4.39 2.66
CA GLN A 18 -12.47 3.55 2.39
C GLN A 18 -11.55 4.23 1.37
N GLN A 19 -10.76 5.22 1.83
CA GLN A 19 -9.95 6.07 0.95
C GLN A 19 -8.98 5.29 0.05
N LEU A 20 -8.49 4.13 0.48
CA LEU A 20 -7.67 3.28 -0.38
C LEU A 20 -8.40 2.92 -1.68
N PHE A 21 -9.67 2.50 -1.59
CA PHE A 21 -10.47 2.16 -2.76
C PHE A 21 -10.68 3.37 -3.67
N ASP A 22 -10.93 4.55 -3.11
CA ASP A 22 -11.09 5.77 -3.92
C ASP A 22 -9.84 6.08 -4.74
N VAL A 23 -8.66 5.93 -4.14
CA VAL A 23 -7.38 6.16 -4.81
C VAL A 23 -7.13 5.12 -5.90
N VAL A 24 -7.41 3.85 -5.63
CA VAL A 24 -7.26 2.76 -6.61
C VAL A 24 -8.29 2.89 -7.74
N ALA A 25 -9.52 3.28 -7.43
CA ALA A 25 -10.58 3.51 -8.42
C ALA A 25 -10.23 4.69 -9.33
N LYS A 26 -9.72 5.78 -8.76
CA LYS A 26 -9.22 6.92 -9.55
C LYS A 26 -8.06 6.53 -10.44
N LEU A 27 -7.06 5.80 -9.91
CA LEU A 27 -5.93 5.29 -10.67
C LEU A 27 -6.40 4.40 -11.84
N SER A 28 -7.38 3.54 -11.59
CA SER A 28 -7.97 2.65 -12.59
C SER A 28 -8.75 3.43 -13.67
N ALA A 29 -9.38 4.55 -13.30
CA ALA A 29 -10.04 5.43 -14.27
C ALA A 29 -9.02 6.14 -15.16
N ASP A 30 -7.93 6.64 -14.58
CA ASP A 30 -6.84 7.31 -15.31
C ASP A 30 -6.10 6.33 -16.23
N ALA A 31 -5.91 5.08 -15.79
CA ALA A 31 -5.29 4.00 -16.57
C ALA A 31 -5.95 3.72 -17.91
N LYS A 32 -7.23 4.08 -18.09
CA LYS A 32 -7.94 3.93 -19.37
C LYS A 32 -7.43 4.89 -20.45
N ARG A 33 -6.69 5.93 -20.07
CA ARG A 33 -6.30 7.05 -20.96
C ARG A 33 -4.82 7.42 -20.87
N ASP A 34 -4.12 6.99 -19.81
CA ASP A 34 -2.70 7.28 -19.58
C ASP A 34 -1.92 5.98 -19.35
N THR A 35 -0.97 5.68 -20.23
CA THR A 35 -0.12 4.49 -20.13
C THR A 35 0.70 4.46 -18.83
N ASN A 36 1.18 5.59 -18.33
CA ASN A 36 1.90 5.61 -17.05
C ASN A 36 0.97 5.37 -15.86
N ALA A 37 -0.29 5.81 -15.94
CA ALA A 37 -1.28 5.45 -14.94
C ALA A 37 -1.57 3.94 -14.98
N ALA A 38 -1.68 3.35 -16.17
CA ALA A 38 -1.89 1.91 -16.34
C ALA A 38 -0.72 1.08 -15.79
N GLU A 39 0.52 1.49 -16.07
CA GLU A 39 1.73 0.87 -15.52
C GLU A 39 1.76 0.96 -13.99
N LEU A 40 1.39 2.10 -13.41
CA LEU A 40 1.30 2.23 -11.96
C LEU A 40 0.19 1.34 -11.38
N ALA A 41 -0.98 1.26 -12.03
CA ALA A 41 -2.07 0.39 -11.60
C ALA A 41 -1.65 -1.08 -11.59
N HIS A 42 -0.97 -1.52 -12.65
CA HIS A 42 -0.42 -2.88 -12.75
C HIS A 42 0.59 -3.17 -11.64
N LEU A 43 1.48 -2.22 -11.36
CA LEU A 43 2.43 -2.32 -10.26
C LEU A 43 1.77 -2.38 -8.88
N VAL A 44 0.73 -1.58 -8.67
CA VAL A 44 -0.04 -1.57 -7.41
C VAL A 44 -0.70 -2.93 -7.20
N ALA A 45 -1.33 -3.51 -8.23
CA ALA A 45 -1.93 -4.83 -8.15
C ALA A 45 -0.90 -5.90 -7.74
N GLN A 46 0.24 -5.96 -8.42
CA GLN A 46 1.29 -6.92 -8.08
C GLN A 46 1.86 -6.72 -6.67
N ALA A 47 1.95 -5.47 -6.18
CA ALA A 47 2.39 -5.20 -4.82
C ALA A 47 1.38 -5.67 -3.76
N PHE A 48 0.07 -5.59 -4.05
CA PHE A 48 -0.97 -6.18 -3.20
C PHE A 48 -0.93 -7.70 -3.25
N ASP A 49 -0.81 -8.31 -4.43
CA ASP A 49 -0.68 -9.77 -4.58
C ASP A 49 0.54 -10.30 -3.83
N TYR A 50 1.66 -9.57 -3.87
CA TYR A 50 2.85 -9.88 -3.12
C TYR A 50 2.60 -9.89 -1.60
N LEU A 51 1.92 -8.87 -1.07
CA LEU A 51 1.57 -8.82 0.35
C LEU A 51 0.56 -9.90 0.74
N GLU A 52 -0.40 -10.22 -0.13
CA GLU A 52 -1.34 -11.32 0.12
C GLU A 52 -0.62 -12.66 0.18
N TYR A 53 0.39 -12.88 -0.66
CA TYR A 53 1.11 -14.15 -0.72
C TYR A 53 2.19 -14.30 0.36
N VAL A 54 2.95 -13.23 0.62
CA VAL A 54 4.14 -13.25 1.49
C VAL A 54 3.85 -12.67 2.89
N GLY A 55 2.79 -11.88 3.04
CA GLY A 55 2.59 -11.07 4.24
C GLY A 55 3.52 -9.86 4.26
N VAL A 56 3.94 -9.44 5.46
CA VAL A 56 4.89 -8.34 5.64
C VAL A 56 6.30 -8.92 5.76
N PRO A 57 7.11 -8.94 4.69
CA PRO A 57 8.43 -9.56 4.73
C PRO A 57 9.39 -8.82 5.66
N PRO A 58 10.42 -9.50 6.20
CA PRO A 58 11.46 -8.87 6.98
C PRO A 58 12.22 -7.84 6.14
N LYS A 59 12.82 -6.83 6.78
CA LYS A 59 13.44 -5.67 6.11
C LYS A 59 14.39 -6.04 4.96
N HIS A 60 15.15 -7.13 5.09
CA HIS A 60 16.13 -7.57 4.11
C HIS A 60 15.53 -8.29 2.89
N GLU A 61 14.24 -8.66 2.94
CA GLU A 61 13.51 -9.37 1.88
C GLU A 61 12.46 -8.47 1.19
N ARG A 62 12.55 -7.15 1.36
CA ARG A 62 11.58 -6.18 0.79
C ARG A 62 11.93 -5.70 -0.61
N LEU A 63 12.82 -6.40 -1.29
CA LEU A 63 13.09 -6.19 -2.70
C LEU A 63 12.00 -6.92 -3.49
N PHE A 64 11.12 -6.15 -4.11
CA PHE A 64 10.06 -6.71 -4.95
C PHE A 64 10.50 -6.67 -6.41
N THR A 65 10.38 -7.81 -7.10
CA THR A 65 10.52 -7.89 -8.55
C THR A 65 9.15 -8.23 -9.13
N GLY A 66 8.65 -7.35 -9.98
CA GLY A 66 7.44 -7.56 -10.76
C GLY A 66 7.71 -7.35 -12.24
N GLU A 67 6.66 -7.15 -13.03
CA GLU A 67 6.75 -6.92 -14.47
C GLU A 67 6.00 -5.63 -14.86
N ASN A 68 6.46 -4.97 -15.92
CA ASN A 68 5.70 -3.89 -16.55
C ASN A 68 4.60 -4.45 -17.47
N LEU A 69 3.78 -3.59 -18.07
CA LEU A 69 2.72 -4.04 -19.00
C LEU A 69 3.25 -4.74 -20.27
N SER A 70 4.52 -4.58 -20.60
CA SER A 70 5.17 -5.27 -21.73
C SER A 70 5.79 -6.63 -21.33
N GLY A 71 5.73 -6.99 -20.04
CA GLY A 71 6.34 -8.21 -19.49
C GLY A 71 7.82 -8.06 -19.12
N ASP A 72 8.40 -6.86 -19.21
CA ASP A 72 9.79 -6.66 -18.78
C ASP A 72 9.88 -6.60 -17.26
N PRO A 73 10.91 -7.22 -16.66
CA PRO A 73 11.08 -7.21 -15.21
C PRO A 73 11.37 -5.79 -14.70
N ILE A 74 10.75 -5.45 -13.59
CA ILE A 74 10.93 -4.20 -12.86
C ILE A 74 11.16 -4.49 -11.39
N THR A 75 11.97 -3.66 -10.74
CA THR A 75 12.33 -3.84 -9.33
C THR A 75 11.93 -2.63 -8.52
N ILE A 76 11.19 -2.88 -7.43
CA ILE A 76 10.86 -1.88 -6.42
C ILE A 76 11.70 -2.15 -5.18
N ALA A 77 12.65 -1.27 -4.92
CA ALA A 77 13.41 -1.26 -3.68
C ALA A 77 12.52 -0.82 -2.50
N ASN A 78 12.45 -1.64 -1.47
CA ASN A 78 11.63 -1.43 -0.28
C ASN A 78 10.16 -1.23 -0.65
N VAL A 79 9.52 -2.29 -1.18
CA VAL A 79 8.08 -2.33 -1.47
C VAL A 79 7.24 -2.05 -0.22
N VAL A 80 7.75 -2.45 0.94
CA VAL A 80 7.26 -2.05 2.26
C VAL A 80 8.31 -1.18 2.94
N LYS A 81 7.88 -0.14 3.64
CA LYS A 81 8.76 0.71 4.44
C LYS A 81 8.10 1.13 5.75
N GLU A 82 8.80 1.05 6.87
CA GLU A 82 8.32 1.59 8.13
C GLU A 82 8.28 3.13 8.10
N LEU A 83 7.24 3.70 8.72
CA LEU A 83 7.18 5.12 9.03
C LEU A 83 7.80 5.34 10.42
N ASN A 84 9.12 5.57 10.47
CA ASN A 84 9.85 5.75 11.73
C ASN A 84 9.32 6.88 12.63
N HIS A 85 8.63 7.87 12.07
CA HIS A 85 8.03 9.00 12.79
C HIS A 85 6.57 8.74 13.22
N ALA A 86 5.99 7.61 12.83
CA ALA A 86 4.61 7.22 13.11
C ALA A 86 4.48 5.69 13.28
N PRO A 87 5.27 5.05 14.16
CA PRO A 87 5.10 3.62 14.43
C PRO A 87 3.71 3.34 15.04
N PRO A 88 3.10 2.16 14.78
CA PRO A 88 3.61 1.02 14.02
C PRO A 88 3.31 1.07 12.50
N LEU A 89 2.93 2.23 11.94
CA LEU A 89 2.52 2.30 10.53
C LEU A 89 3.67 1.97 9.56
N LEU A 90 3.29 1.30 8.48
CA LEU A 90 4.10 1.00 7.32
C LEU A 90 3.49 1.60 6.05
N GLU A 91 4.31 1.67 5.01
CA GLU A 91 4.01 2.24 3.71
C GLU A 91 4.25 1.17 2.63
N LEU A 92 3.19 0.79 1.91
CA LEU A 92 3.29 0.04 0.65
C LEU A 92 3.63 1.01 -0.47
N ARG A 93 4.64 0.68 -1.29
CA ARG A 93 5.26 1.59 -2.25
C ARG A 93 5.20 1.03 -3.66
N ALA A 94 4.55 1.77 -4.55
CA ALA A 94 4.69 1.61 -6.00
C ALA A 94 5.04 2.97 -6.62
N ASN A 95 5.96 2.99 -7.59
CA ASN A 95 6.42 4.23 -8.22
C ASN A 95 6.40 4.08 -9.73
N ARG A 96 5.86 5.09 -10.42
CA ARG A 96 5.96 5.19 -11.87
C ARG A 96 6.37 6.60 -12.28
N ARG A 97 7.56 6.70 -12.89
CA ARG A 97 8.03 7.94 -13.50
C ARG A 97 7.02 8.40 -14.55
N GLY A 98 6.71 9.69 -14.55
CA GLY A 98 5.73 10.28 -15.48
C GLY A 98 4.30 10.30 -14.95
N TYR A 99 3.99 9.64 -13.84
CA TYR A 99 2.67 9.71 -13.22
C TYR A 99 2.73 10.04 -11.72
N GLY A 100 3.48 9.25 -10.93
CA GLY A 100 3.63 9.51 -9.50
C GLY A 100 4.05 8.31 -8.67
N ALA A 101 3.93 8.46 -7.36
CA ALA A 101 4.32 7.50 -6.35
C ALA A 101 3.11 7.12 -5.49
N PHE A 102 2.54 5.94 -5.74
CA PHE A 102 1.45 5.39 -4.94
C PHE A 102 1.97 4.93 -3.57
N ARG A 103 1.27 5.35 -2.52
CA ARG A 103 1.51 4.99 -1.12
C ARG A 103 0.22 4.53 -0.50
N ALA A 104 0.22 3.35 0.10
CA ALA A 104 -0.85 2.92 0.98
C ALA A 104 -0.27 2.68 2.38
N LEU A 105 -0.91 3.27 3.38
CA LEU A 105 -0.54 3.15 4.78
C LEU A 105 -1.28 1.97 5.40
N PHE A 106 -0.57 1.21 6.21
CA PHE A 106 -1.11 0.04 6.87
C PHE A 106 -0.37 -0.28 8.16
N PHE A 107 -0.95 -1.13 8.98
CA PHE A 107 -0.28 -1.86 10.05
C PHE A 107 -0.63 -3.34 9.93
N TYR A 108 0.00 -4.20 10.71
CA TYR A 108 -0.27 -5.63 10.67
C TYR A 108 -0.17 -6.26 12.05
N GLU A 109 -0.85 -7.38 12.22
CA GLU A 109 -0.81 -8.22 13.42
C GLU A 109 -0.77 -9.69 13.00
N ASP A 110 -0.11 -10.49 13.82
CA ASP A 110 -0.04 -11.94 13.63
C ASP A 110 -1.03 -12.60 14.59
N ILE A 111 -2.12 -13.13 14.04
CA ILE A 111 -3.23 -13.71 14.81
C ILE A 111 -3.42 -15.17 14.36
N ASN A 112 -3.32 -16.13 15.27
CA ASN A 112 -3.47 -17.55 14.99
C ASN A 112 -2.62 -18.03 13.79
N ASP A 113 -1.34 -17.66 13.78
CA ASP A 113 -0.38 -17.95 12.71
C ASP A 113 -0.76 -17.41 11.32
N LYS A 114 -1.63 -16.39 11.27
CA LYS A 114 -1.97 -15.66 10.04
C LYS A 114 -1.51 -14.21 10.12
N HIS A 115 -0.95 -13.71 9.03
CA HIS A 115 -0.64 -12.30 8.85
C HIS A 115 -1.92 -11.54 8.50
N HIS A 116 -2.38 -10.67 9.41
CA HIS A 116 -3.48 -9.75 9.15
C HIS A 116 -2.91 -8.37 8.83
N ILE A 117 -3.22 -7.84 7.64
CA ILE A 117 -2.72 -6.55 7.16
C ILE A 117 -3.91 -5.59 7.05
N TYR A 118 -3.86 -4.49 7.78
CA TYR A 118 -4.94 -3.51 7.88
C TYR A 118 -4.55 -2.21 7.19
N PHE A 119 -5.07 -1.99 5.98
CA PHE A 119 -4.88 -0.74 5.25
C PHE A 119 -5.81 0.35 5.76
N THR A 120 -5.25 1.54 5.95
CA THR A 120 -5.99 2.72 6.40
C THR A 120 -6.29 3.66 5.24
N LYS A 121 -5.25 4.26 4.68
CA LYS A 121 -5.32 5.38 3.74
C LYS A 121 -4.30 5.26 2.63
N ALA A 122 -4.55 5.92 1.51
CA ALA A 122 -3.62 5.93 0.40
C ALA A 122 -3.54 7.29 -0.28
N ILE A 123 -2.48 7.48 -1.07
CA ILE A 123 -2.25 8.68 -1.87
C ILE A 123 -1.34 8.36 -3.06
N ILE A 124 -1.47 9.15 -4.12
CA ILE A 124 -0.47 9.20 -5.21
C ILE A 124 0.27 10.53 -5.10
N LYS A 125 1.52 10.47 -4.65
CA LYS A 125 2.40 11.64 -4.49
C LYS A 125 3.01 12.00 -5.85
N LYS A 126 2.93 13.28 -6.24
CA LYS A 126 3.67 13.82 -7.40
C LYS A 126 5.02 14.42 -7.02
N GLU A 127 5.19 14.75 -5.75
CA GLU A 127 6.40 15.35 -5.20
C GLU A 127 6.85 14.61 -3.93
N ASN A 128 8.06 14.95 -3.47
CA ASN A 128 8.61 14.35 -2.26
C ASN A 128 7.99 14.99 -1.02
N ASN A 129 7.32 14.16 -0.22
CA ASN A 129 6.72 14.51 1.08
C ASN A 129 5.78 15.72 1.04
N PRO A 130 4.70 15.64 0.24
CA PRO A 130 3.70 16.71 0.19
C PRO A 130 2.99 16.81 1.55
N PRO A 131 2.50 17.98 1.97
CA PRO A 131 1.80 18.17 3.24
C PRO A 131 0.64 17.19 3.45
N GLU A 132 -0.08 16.84 2.38
CA GLU A 132 -1.17 15.87 2.38
C GLU A 132 -0.72 14.48 2.81
N PHE A 133 0.54 14.12 2.59
CA PHE A 133 1.08 12.86 3.07
C PHE A 133 1.12 12.81 4.61
N ASN A 134 1.56 13.89 5.26
CA ASN A 134 1.56 13.97 6.72
C ASN A 134 0.14 13.97 7.28
N GLN A 135 -0.81 14.57 6.56
CA GLN A 135 -2.23 14.52 6.93
C GLN A 135 -2.75 13.06 6.94
N ILE A 136 -2.51 12.29 5.87
CA ILE A 136 -2.99 10.90 5.85
C ILE A 136 -2.28 10.01 6.88
N VAL A 137 -1.03 10.32 7.25
CA VAL A 137 -0.32 9.62 8.33
C VAL A 137 -1.03 9.86 9.67
N ASN A 138 -1.31 11.13 10.00
CA ASN A 138 -2.02 11.49 11.23
C ASN A 138 -3.42 10.89 11.28
N GLU A 139 -4.14 10.87 10.17
CA GLU A 139 -5.46 10.23 10.09
C GLU A 139 -5.37 8.71 10.23
N SER A 140 -4.34 8.07 9.66
CA SER A 140 -4.11 6.63 9.81
C SER A 140 -3.79 6.24 11.25
N LEU A 141 -3.05 7.06 11.99
CA LEU A 141 -2.79 6.84 13.42
C LEU A 141 -4.08 6.87 14.23
N LYS A 142 -5.02 7.77 13.90
CA LYS A 142 -6.35 7.81 14.54
C LYS A 142 -7.19 6.58 14.21
N MET A 143 -7.10 6.08 12.98
CA MET A 143 -7.79 4.85 12.57
C MET A 143 -7.22 3.63 13.32
N LEU A 144 -5.89 3.57 13.49
CA LEU A 144 -5.25 2.55 14.31
C LEU A 144 -5.71 2.63 15.77
N GLU A 145 -5.70 3.82 16.36
CA GLU A 145 -6.17 4.02 17.75
C GLU A 145 -7.63 3.59 17.90
N GLY A 146 -8.49 3.91 16.94
CA GLY A 146 -9.87 3.42 16.91
C GLY A 146 -9.93 1.89 16.88
N PHE A 147 -9.21 1.27 15.94
CA PHE A 147 -9.18 -0.19 15.78
C PHE A 147 -8.71 -0.93 17.03
N LEU A 148 -7.72 -0.40 17.76
CA LEU A 148 -7.19 -1.04 18.97
C LEU A 148 -8.09 -0.89 20.21
N ASN A 149 -9.07 0.01 20.18
CA ASN A 149 -9.97 0.29 21.29
C ASN A 149 -11.37 -0.32 21.12
N ASP A 150 -11.66 -0.91 19.94
CA ASP A 150 -12.90 -1.63 19.63
C ASP A 150 -12.79 -3.12 19.99
#